data_AF-A0A961JPX3-F1
#
_entry.id   AF-A0A961JPX3-F1
#
_cell.length_a   1.000
_cell.length_b   1.000
_cell.length_c   1.000
_cell.angle_alpha   90.00
_cell.angle_beta   90.00
_cell.angle_gamma   90.00
#
_symmetry.space_group_name_H-M   'P 1'
#
loop_
_entity.id
_entity.type
_entity.pdbx_description
1 polymer ?
#
loop_
_entity_poly.entity_id
_entity_poly.type
_entity_poly.pdbx_seq_one_letter_code
_entity_poly.pdbx_strand_id
1 'polypeptide(L)'
;GFYPRVGDGKLNGRVTRLLVSPLLIALKKVIGDRDYIEYLRAFRYPLSGEFAMRTVMLPDLRIPSDWGLEIGVLSEAWRNLGPGAVCQVEIADRYDHKHQEVSRKDAKKGLNRMSTDICKAIFRKLAADGTVFTNNTFRTLRATYYRTALDLLEAYANDARMNGLSLDRHAEEKAIELFAGNIVKAGKTFLETPHETPFIPNWNRVNAADPTIITDLKAAAAADEAEYAPVD
;
A
#
# COMPACT_ATOMS: atom_id res chain seq x y z
N GLY A 1 -11.09 -5.57 -5.47
CA GLY A 1 -12.35 -4.83 -5.35
C GLY A 1 -12.06 -3.48 -4.76
N PHE A 2 -13.01 -2.56 -4.75
CA PHE A 2 -12.92 -1.33 -3.96
C PHE A 2 -14.31 -0.83 -3.61
N TYR A 3 -14.39 0.09 -2.65
CA TYR A 3 -15.61 0.80 -2.30
C TYR A 3 -15.25 2.23 -1.86
N PRO A 4 -16.17 3.19 -2.02
CA PRO A 4 -15.98 4.54 -1.50
C PRO A 4 -15.68 4.53 0.00
N ARG A 5 -14.59 5.21 0.41
CA ARG A 5 -14.20 5.29 1.83
C ARG A 5 -14.93 6.46 2.48
N VAL A 6 -16.23 6.29 2.73
CA VAL A 6 -17.09 7.28 3.40
C VAL A 6 -17.79 6.64 4.59
N GLY A 7 -17.72 7.28 5.76
CA GLY A 7 -18.32 6.81 7.02
C GLY A 7 -18.60 7.98 7.94
N ASP A 8 -19.66 7.91 8.75
CA ASP A 8 -20.06 8.95 9.70
C ASP A 8 -20.11 10.39 9.14
N GLY A 9 -20.56 10.54 7.89
CA GLY A 9 -20.63 11.83 7.21
C GLY A 9 -19.25 12.45 6.94
N LYS A 10 -18.19 11.63 6.81
CA LYS A 10 -16.80 12.06 6.61
C LYS A 10 -16.11 11.27 5.50
N LEU A 11 -15.11 11.91 4.88
CA LEU A 11 -14.17 11.24 3.98
C LEU A 11 -13.09 10.47 4.77
N ASN A 12 -12.99 9.17 4.53
CA ASN A 12 -11.99 8.28 5.10
C ASN A 12 -10.90 7.92 4.06
N GLY A 13 -10.03 6.95 4.37
CA GLY A 13 -8.97 6.53 3.44
C GLY A 13 -7.76 7.47 3.39
N ARG A 14 -7.38 8.07 4.52
CA ARG A 14 -6.29 9.05 4.62
C ARG A 14 -4.98 8.60 3.97
N VAL A 15 -4.61 7.33 4.09
CA VAL A 15 -3.34 6.86 3.51
C VAL A 15 -3.40 6.88 1.97
N THR A 16 -4.53 6.49 1.37
CA THR A 16 -4.70 6.62 -0.08
C THR A 16 -4.74 8.08 -0.49
N ARG A 17 -5.62 8.89 0.12
CA ARG A 17 -5.86 10.28 -0.25
C ARG A 17 -4.66 11.20 -0.02
N LEU A 18 -4.07 11.11 1.17
CA LEU A 18 -3.07 12.06 1.66
C LEU A 18 -1.63 11.57 1.51
N LEU A 19 -1.38 10.26 1.39
CA LEU A 19 -0.04 9.71 1.17
C LEU A 19 0.14 9.19 -0.26
N VAL A 20 -0.54 8.11 -0.64
CA VAL A 20 -0.22 7.37 -1.87
C VAL A 20 -0.46 8.20 -3.12
N SER A 21 -1.65 8.76 -3.30
CA SER A 21 -1.97 9.58 -4.48
C SER A 21 -1.01 10.76 -4.67
N PRO A 22 -0.78 11.64 -3.67
CA PRO A 22 0.18 12.73 -3.83
C PRO A 22 1.63 12.25 -3.94
N LEU A 23 2.01 11.13 -3.30
CA LEU A 23 3.36 10.56 -3.42
C LEU A 23 3.63 10.10 -4.85
N LEU A 24 2.69 9.40 -5.50
CA LEU A 24 2.86 8.93 -6.87
C LEU A 24 2.95 10.10 -7.87
N ILE A 25 2.15 11.14 -7.68
CA ILE A 25 2.24 12.37 -8.48
C ILE A 25 3.59 13.07 -8.26
N ALA A 26 4.05 13.16 -7.01
CA ALA A 26 5.33 13.77 -6.67
C ALA A 26 6.52 12.97 -7.20
N LEU A 27 6.47 11.64 -7.13
CA LEU A 27 7.47 10.76 -7.73
C LEU A 27 7.57 11.02 -9.24
N LYS A 28 6.45 11.01 -9.97
CA LYS A 28 6.45 11.30 -11.42
C LYS A 28 7.12 12.64 -11.74
N LYS A 29 6.86 13.68 -10.94
CA LYS A 29 7.50 15.01 -11.09
C LYS A 29 9.01 15.00 -10.81
N VAL A 30 9.48 14.19 -9.86
CA VAL A 30 10.87 14.22 -9.38
C VAL A 30 11.78 13.25 -10.13
N ILE A 31 11.31 12.05 -10.46
CA ILE A 31 12.11 10.98 -11.08
C ILE A 31 11.71 10.66 -12.52
N GLY A 32 10.80 11.46 -13.09
CA GLY A 32 10.28 11.31 -14.44
C GLY A 32 9.16 10.29 -14.54
N ASP A 33 8.67 10.09 -15.77
CA ASP A 33 7.62 9.12 -16.04
C ASP A 33 8.12 7.68 -15.90
N ARG A 34 7.26 6.82 -15.34
CA ARG A 34 7.53 5.39 -15.10
C ARG A 34 6.22 4.62 -15.23
N ASP A 35 6.24 3.55 -16.02
CA ASP A 35 5.06 2.71 -16.24
C ASP A 35 4.50 2.14 -14.93
N TYR A 36 5.38 1.77 -13.99
CA TYR A 36 4.96 1.31 -12.67
C TYR A 36 4.20 2.39 -11.86
N ILE A 37 4.58 3.67 -11.97
CA ILE A 37 3.86 4.77 -11.30
C ILE A 37 2.49 4.93 -11.95
N GLU A 38 2.41 4.94 -13.28
CA GLU A 38 1.13 5.06 -13.98
C GLU A 38 0.20 3.88 -13.71
N TYR A 39 0.74 2.67 -13.66
CA TYR A 39 0.01 1.47 -13.26
C TYR A 39 -0.61 1.63 -11.88
N LEU A 40 0.17 2.03 -10.85
CA LEU A 40 -0.39 2.24 -9.51
C LEU A 40 -1.44 3.36 -9.48
N ARG A 41 -1.21 4.44 -10.23
CA ARG A 41 -2.14 5.59 -10.31
C ARG A 41 -3.46 5.25 -11.00
N ALA A 42 -3.51 4.19 -11.81
CA ALA A 42 -4.73 3.74 -12.45
C ALA A 42 -5.76 3.17 -11.45
N PHE A 43 -5.33 2.75 -10.26
CA PHE A 43 -6.22 2.23 -9.22
C PHE A 43 -6.81 3.37 -8.39
N ARG A 44 -8.14 3.36 -8.21
CA ARG A 44 -8.83 4.31 -7.30
C ARG A 44 -8.43 4.07 -5.85
N TYR A 45 -8.25 2.80 -5.47
CA TYR A 45 -7.90 2.36 -4.13
C TYR A 45 -6.80 1.29 -4.17
N PRO A 46 -5.52 1.68 -4.40
CA PRO A 46 -4.40 0.73 -4.48
C PRO A 46 -4.08 0.03 -3.15
N LEU A 47 -4.74 0.42 -2.05
CA LEU A 47 -4.60 -0.16 -0.72
C LEU A 47 -5.86 -0.93 -0.27
N SER A 48 -6.68 -1.41 -1.20
CA SER A 48 -7.82 -2.26 -0.85
C SER A 48 -7.30 -3.63 -0.39
N GLY A 49 -7.75 -4.06 0.79
CA GLY A 49 -7.47 -5.40 1.31
C GLY A 49 -8.31 -6.49 0.64
N GLU A 50 -9.30 -6.11 -0.15
CA GLU A 50 -10.22 -7.00 -0.84
C GLU A 50 -9.72 -7.27 -2.27
N PHE A 51 -9.08 -8.41 -2.50
CA PHE A 51 -8.65 -8.82 -3.84
C PHE A 51 -8.93 -10.31 -4.08
N ALA A 52 -8.96 -10.67 -5.37
CA ALA A 52 -9.10 -12.05 -5.81
C ALA A 52 -8.08 -12.30 -6.92
N MET A 53 -7.56 -13.52 -6.99
CA MET A 53 -6.66 -13.95 -8.05
C MET A 53 -6.87 -15.43 -8.36
N ARG A 54 -6.47 -15.87 -9.56
CA ARG A 54 -6.45 -17.29 -9.88
C ARG A 54 -5.35 -17.97 -9.07
N THR A 55 -5.64 -19.12 -8.49
CA THR A 55 -4.71 -19.88 -7.64
C THR A 55 -3.41 -20.25 -8.36
N VAL A 56 -3.47 -20.45 -9.67
CA VAL A 56 -2.29 -20.75 -10.52
C VAL A 56 -1.22 -19.64 -10.50
N MET A 57 -1.54 -18.43 -10.05
CA MET A 57 -0.59 -17.31 -9.97
C MET A 57 0.16 -17.25 -8.63
N LEU A 58 -0.33 -17.96 -7.60
CA LEU A 58 0.24 -17.94 -6.26
C LEU A 58 1.69 -18.45 -6.17
N PRO A 59 2.12 -19.49 -6.92
CA PRO A 59 3.47 -20.03 -6.80
C PRO A 59 4.58 -19.01 -7.08
N ASP A 60 4.31 -18.06 -7.97
CA ASP A 60 5.26 -17.05 -8.42
C ASP A 60 5.22 -15.75 -7.62
N LEU A 61 4.12 -15.51 -6.89
CA LEU A 61 3.89 -14.26 -6.19
C LEU A 61 4.80 -14.12 -4.97
N ARG A 62 5.56 -13.01 -4.92
CA ARG A 62 6.34 -12.63 -3.73
C ARG A 62 5.53 -11.66 -2.87
N ILE A 63 4.84 -12.21 -1.89
CA ILE A 63 3.96 -11.42 -1.01
C ILE A 63 4.83 -10.67 0.04
N PRO A 64 4.63 -9.37 0.29
CA PRO A 64 5.23 -8.70 1.44
C PRO A 64 4.59 -9.17 2.74
N SER A 65 5.37 -9.27 3.81
CA SER A 65 4.86 -9.59 5.15
C SER A 65 4.49 -8.36 5.99
N ASP A 66 4.63 -7.16 5.44
CA ASP A 66 4.39 -5.89 6.13
C ASP A 66 3.15 -5.14 5.61
N TRP A 67 2.97 -3.91 6.09
CA TRP A 67 1.88 -3.02 5.68
C TRP A 67 2.00 -2.49 4.24
N GLY A 68 3.00 -2.98 3.49
CA GLY A 68 3.10 -2.82 2.04
C GLY A 68 2.43 -3.94 1.26
N LEU A 69 1.72 -4.87 1.92
CA LEU A 69 1.05 -6.01 1.30
C LEU A 69 0.32 -5.67 0.00
N GLU A 70 -0.61 -4.71 0.03
CA GLU A 70 -1.45 -4.36 -1.11
C GLU A 70 -0.61 -3.78 -2.27
N ILE A 71 0.33 -2.89 -1.95
CA ILE A 71 1.26 -2.34 -2.95
C ILE A 71 2.16 -3.42 -3.52
N GLY A 72 2.63 -4.36 -2.70
CA GLY A 72 3.48 -5.45 -3.15
C GLY A 72 2.73 -6.46 -4.02
N VAL A 73 1.47 -6.79 -3.68
CA VAL A 73 0.61 -7.61 -4.54
C VAL A 73 0.42 -6.93 -5.89
N LEU A 74 0.12 -5.63 -5.92
CA LEU A 74 0.04 -4.87 -7.16
C LEU A 74 1.38 -4.83 -7.91
N SER A 75 2.50 -4.73 -7.20
CA SER A 75 3.85 -4.72 -7.78
C SER A 75 4.23 -6.04 -8.44
N GLU A 76 3.82 -7.15 -7.83
CA GLU A 76 4.05 -8.49 -8.37
C GLU A 76 3.07 -8.79 -9.51
N ALA A 77 1.82 -8.33 -9.42
CA ALA A 77 0.88 -8.36 -10.51
C ALA A 77 1.43 -7.61 -11.73
N TRP A 78 1.95 -6.39 -11.54
CA TRP A 78 2.61 -5.62 -12.60
C TRP A 78 3.77 -6.36 -13.27
N ARG A 79 4.56 -7.10 -12.48
CA ARG A 79 5.75 -7.79 -12.97
C ARG A 79 5.42 -9.09 -13.72
N ASN A 80 4.44 -9.83 -13.21
CA ASN A 80 4.18 -11.21 -13.62
C ASN A 80 2.98 -11.32 -14.57
N LEU A 81 2.17 -10.27 -14.71
CA LEU A 81 0.93 -10.29 -15.48
C LEU A 81 0.96 -9.32 -16.66
N GLY A 82 0.25 -9.68 -17.74
CA GLY A 82 0.03 -8.79 -18.86
C GLY A 82 -0.93 -7.63 -18.52
N PRO A 83 -0.89 -6.50 -19.26
CA PRO A 83 -1.68 -5.29 -18.98
C PRO A 83 -3.20 -5.48 -18.90
N GLY A 84 -3.76 -6.54 -19.49
CA GLY A 84 -5.20 -6.86 -19.44
C GLY A 84 -5.62 -7.87 -18.36
N ALA A 85 -4.68 -8.34 -17.54
CA ALA A 85 -4.94 -9.39 -16.54
C ALA A 85 -5.36 -8.85 -15.17
N VAL A 86 -5.32 -7.52 -14.97
CA VAL A 86 -5.69 -6.87 -13.71
C VAL A 86 -6.83 -5.91 -13.97
N CYS A 87 -7.86 -5.98 -13.12
CA CYS A 87 -8.97 -5.05 -13.12
C CYS A 87 -9.32 -4.61 -11.70
N GLN A 88 -10.05 -3.50 -11.60
CA GLN A 88 -10.66 -3.04 -10.36
C GLN A 88 -12.18 -3.05 -10.52
N VAL A 89 -12.87 -3.52 -9.48
CA VAL A 89 -14.33 -3.67 -9.46
C VAL A 89 -14.84 -2.98 -8.22
N GLU A 90 -15.87 -2.15 -8.35
CA GLU A 90 -16.61 -1.61 -7.22
C GLU A 90 -17.46 -2.73 -6.61
N ILE A 91 -17.29 -3.00 -5.31
CA ILE A 91 -17.89 -4.18 -4.65
C ILE A 91 -18.97 -3.83 -3.63
N ALA A 92 -19.10 -2.55 -3.24
CA ALA A 92 -20.11 -2.09 -2.31
C ALA A 92 -20.31 -0.58 -2.43
N ASP A 93 -21.57 -0.12 -2.28
CA ASP A 93 -21.90 1.31 -2.27
C ASP A 93 -21.34 2.01 -1.03
N ARG A 94 -21.53 1.39 0.14
CA ARG A 94 -21.02 1.89 1.42
C ARG A 94 -20.59 0.73 2.30
N TYR A 95 -19.31 0.70 2.62
CA TYR A 95 -18.75 -0.25 3.57
C TYR A 95 -17.90 0.50 4.58
N ASP A 96 -18.29 0.39 5.85
CA ASP A 96 -17.49 0.93 6.94
C ASP A 96 -16.38 -0.05 7.30
N HIS A 97 -15.15 0.45 7.34
CA HIS A 97 -13.97 -0.37 7.58
C HIS A 97 -13.35 0.03 8.91
N LYS A 98 -12.66 -0.92 9.55
CA LYS A 98 -11.96 -0.67 10.80
C LYS A 98 -11.00 0.52 10.67
N HIS A 99 -11.30 1.59 11.40
CA HIS A 99 -10.48 2.79 11.41
C HIS A 99 -9.21 2.57 12.23
N GLN A 100 -8.08 2.97 11.65
CA GLN A 100 -6.78 2.95 12.31
C GLN A 100 -6.42 4.36 12.76
N GLU A 101 -5.87 4.46 13.97
CA GLU A 101 -5.38 5.74 14.47
C GLU A 101 -4.15 6.21 13.69
N VAL A 102 -3.96 7.53 13.64
CA VAL A 102 -2.79 8.13 12.99
C VAL A 102 -1.50 7.77 13.74
N SER A 103 -1.56 7.57 15.06
CA SER A 103 -0.40 7.23 15.91
C SER A 103 0.75 8.24 15.79
N ARG A 104 0.44 9.53 15.91
CA ARG A 104 1.41 10.65 15.75
C ARG A 104 2.64 10.52 16.64
N LYS A 105 2.46 10.01 17.85
CA LYS A 105 3.52 9.89 18.87
C LYS A 105 4.27 8.56 18.81
N ASP A 106 3.78 7.57 18.04
CA ASP A 106 4.38 6.25 17.96
C ASP A 106 4.53 5.82 16.49
N ALA A 107 5.77 5.90 16.00
CA ALA A 107 6.10 5.53 14.63
C ALA A 107 5.98 4.04 14.31
N LYS A 108 5.72 3.19 15.32
CA LYS A 108 5.56 1.74 15.15
C LYS A 108 4.11 1.29 15.07
N LYS A 109 3.15 2.21 15.13
CA LYS A 109 1.70 1.89 15.15
C LYS A 109 0.92 2.66 14.08
N GLY A 110 -0.27 2.16 13.79
CA GLY A 110 -1.30 2.83 12.99
C GLY A 110 -0.80 3.34 11.64
N LEU A 111 -1.36 4.46 11.20
CA LEU A 111 -1.03 5.05 9.89
C LEU A 111 0.42 5.55 9.81
N ASN A 112 1.04 5.87 10.95
CA ASN A 112 2.43 6.29 11.01
C ASN A 112 3.37 5.17 10.52
N ARG A 113 3.25 3.96 11.09
CA ARG A 113 4.01 2.80 10.62
C ARG A 113 3.66 2.45 9.17
N MET A 114 2.36 2.33 8.87
CA MET A 114 1.87 1.96 7.55
C MET A 114 2.44 2.86 6.44
N SER A 115 2.44 4.18 6.66
CA SER A 115 2.99 5.12 5.67
C SER A 115 4.48 4.94 5.40
N THR A 116 5.27 4.59 6.43
CA THR A 116 6.70 4.30 6.27
C THR A 116 6.91 3.01 5.47
N ASP A 117 6.15 1.96 5.79
CA ASP A 117 6.24 0.66 5.13
C ASP A 117 5.82 0.74 3.64
N ILE A 118 4.73 1.46 3.34
CA ILE A 118 4.30 1.74 1.96
C ILE A 118 5.38 2.49 1.17
N CYS A 119 5.97 3.54 1.75
CA CYS A 119 7.01 4.30 1.06
C CYS A 119 8.22 3.41 0.73
N LYS A 120 8.67 2.59 1.69
CA LYS A 120 9.77 1.63 1.45
C LYS A 120 9.43 0.65 0.33
N ALA A 121 8.21 0.11 0.30
CA ALA A 121 7.78 -0.82 -0.74
C ALA A 121 7.84 -0.19 -2.14
N ILE A 122 7.32 1.04 -2.29
CA ILE A 122 7.37 1.79 -3.56
C ILE A 122 8.81 2.08 -3.98
N PHE A 123 9.66 2.57 -3.07
CA PHE A 123 11.05 2.90 -3.40
C PHE A 123 11.86 1.67 -3.80
N ARG A 124 11.68 0.54 -3.11
CA ARG A 124 12.34 -0.72 -3.45
C ARG A 124 11.90 -1.23 -4.81
N LYS A 125 10.61 -1.15 -5.11
CA LYS A 125 10.09 -1.58 -6.42
C LYS A 125 10.66 -0.73 -7.55
N LEU A 126 10.65 0.59 -7.39
CA LEU A 126 11.23 1.52 -8.37
C LEU A 126 12.74 1.30 -8.53
N ALA A 127 13.46 1.02 -7.45
CA ALA A 127 14.88 0.73 -7.50
C ALA A 127 15.18 -0.61 -8.19
N ALA A 128 14.37 -1.65 -7.94
CA ALA A 128 14.45 -2.92 -8.65
C ALA A 128 14.15 -2.78 -10.16
N ASP A 129 13.40 -1.74 -10.54
CA ASP A 129 13.12 -1.35 -11.92
C ASP A 129 14.18 -0.39 -12.51
N GLY A 130 15.27 -0.13 -11.77
CA GLY A 130 16.41 0.67 -12.23
C GLY A 130 16.37 2.16 -11.84
N THR A 131 15.43 2.60 -11.01
CA THR A 131 15.40 3.98 -10.51
C THR A 131 16.50 4.20 -9.46
N VAL A 132 17.38 5.18 -9.69
CA VAL A 132 18.39 5.59 -8.72
C VAL A 132 17.82 6.61 -7.74
N PHE A 133 17.88 6.30 -6.46
CA PHE A 133 17.53 7.24 -5.38
C PHE A 133 18.77 7.74 -4.66
N THR A 134 18.74 9.02 -4.29
CA THR A 134 19.78 9.67 -3.48
C THR A 134 19.12 10.45 -2.34
N ASN A 135 19.92 10.91 -1.38
CA ASN A 135 19.45 11.82 -0.35
C ASN A 135 18.80 13.09 -0.94
N ASN A 136 19.34 13.61 -2.06
CA ASN A 136 18.77 14.76 -2.74
C ASN A 136 17.43 14.43 -3.38
N THR A 137 17.28 13.24 -3.96
CA THR A 137 16.00 12.77 -4.49
C THR A 137 14.92 12.80 -3.41
N PHE A 138 15.20 12.28 -2.20
CA PHE A 138 14.20 12.26 -1.12
C PHE A 138 13.93 13.64 -0.51
N ARG A 139 14.92 14.53 -0.45
CA ARG A 139 14.72 15.93 -0.05
C ARG A 139 13.77 16.66 -1.00
N THR A 140 14.00 16.54 -2.30
CA THR A 140 13.12 17.11 -3.33
C THR A 140 11.75 16.46 -3.29
N LEU A 141 11.69 15.12 -3.20
CA LEU A 141 10.44 14.38 -3.12
C LEU A 141 9.57 14.83 -1.94
N ARG A 142 10.15 15.05 -0.76
CA ARG A 142 9.41 15.56 0.41
C ARG A 142 8.74 16.90 0.11
N ALA A 143 9.48 17.85 -0.48
CA ALA A 143 8.95 19.18 -0.78
C ALA A 143 7.85 19.10 -1.86
N THR A 144 8.08 18.34 -2.93
CA THR A 144 7.12 18.15 -4.02
C THR A 144 5.86 17.42 -3.55
N TYR A 145 6.01 16.38 -2.72
CA TYR A 145 4.92 15.68 -2.06
C TYR A 145 4.10 16.63 -1.20
N TYR A 146 4.76 17.41 -0.33
CA TYR A 146 4.06 18.27 0.62
C TYR A 146 3.16 19.28 -0.10
N ARG A 147 3.69 19.95 -1.14
CA ARG A 147 2.88 20.85 -1.97
C ARG A 147 1.72 20.10 -2.65
N THR A 148 2.02 18.98 -3.31
CA THR A 148 1.01 18.20 -4.04
C THR A 148 -0.11 17.68 -3.12
N ALA A 149 0.23 17.28 -1.89
CA ALA A 149 -0.72 16.79 -0.91
C ALA A 149 -1.65 17.91 -0.40
N LEU A 150 -1.13 19.13 -0.21
CA LEU A 150 -1.95 20.29 0.15
C LEU A 150 -2.92 20.68 -0.97
N ASP A 151 -2.45 20.65 -2.22
CA ASP A 151 -3.30 20.93 -3.39
C ASP A 151 -4.44 19.90 -3.50
N LEU A 152 -4.13 18.61 -3.30
CA LEU A 152 -5.16 17.56 -3.27
C LEU A 152 -6.09 17.67 -2.06
N LEU A 153 -5.60 18.12 -0.90
CA LEU A 153 -6.44 18.33 0.28
C LEU A 153 -7.52 19.38 0.01
N GLU A 154 -7.18 20.46 -0.71
CA GLU A 154 -8.16 21.45 -1.12
C GLU A 154 -9.25 20.84 -2.03
N ALA A 155 -8.84 20.02 -3.01
CA ALA A 155 -9.78 19.30 -3.86
C ALA A 155 -10.69 18.36 -3.05
N TYR A 156 -10.14 17.59 -2.11
CA TYR A 156 -10.94 16.71 -1.24
C TYR A 156 -11.87 17.48 -0.30
N ALA A 157 -11.47 18.66 0.17
CA ALA A 157 -12.33 19.50 1.00
C ALA A 157 -13.54 20.03 0.21
N ASN A 158 -13.31 20.44 -1.03
CA ASN A 158 -14.38 20.86 -1.94
C ASN A 158 -15.29 19.69 -2.32
N ASP A 159 -14.74 18.53 -2.62
CA ASP A 159 -15.48 17.30 -2.91
C ASP A 159 -16.34 16.86 -1.71
N ALA A 160 -15.77 16.85 -0.49
CA ALA A 160 -16.52 16.55 0.73
C ALA A 160 -17.71 17.51 0.87
N ARG A 161 -17.47 18.82 0.74
CA ARG A 161 -18.51 19.85 0.88
C ARG A 161 -19.62 19.68 -0.16
N MET A 162 -19.26 19.42 -1.42
CA MET A 162 -20.23 19.23 -2.51
C MET A 162 -21.12 17.99 -2.27
N ASN A 163 -20.57 16.95 -1.65
CA ASN A 163 -21.28 15.71 -1.33
C ASN A 163 -21.95 15.72 0.07
N GLY A 164 -22.01 16.87 0.76
CA GLY A 164 -22.61 16.98 2.09
C GLY A 164 -21.82 16.29 3.20
N LEU A 165 -20.53 16.01 2.98
CA LEU A 165 -19.61 15.40 3.93
C LEU A 165 -18.76 16.48 4.63
N SER A 166 -18.26 16.11 5.80
CA SER A 166 -17.34 16.92 6.60
C SER A 166 -15.90 16.42 6.48
N LEU A 167 -14.95 17.37 6.53
CA LEU A 167 -13.51 17.11 6.50
C LEU A 167 -12.79 18.07 7.46
N ASP A 168 -12.05 17.53 8.43
CA ASP A 168 -11.21 18.32 9.32
C ASP A 168 -9.88 18.64 8.65
N ARG A 169 -9.80 19.80 7.97
CA ARG A 169 -8.60 20.22 7.24
C ARG A 169 -7.35 20.25 8.12
N HIS A 170 -7.46 20.71 9.37
CA HIS A 170 -6.31 20.79 10.28
C HIS A 170 -5.76 19.41 10.62
N ALA A 171 -6.65 18.46 10.93
CA ALA A 171 -6.24 17.09 11.19
C ALA A 171 -5.58 16.42 9.97
N GLU A 172 -6.10 16.69 8.77
CA GLU A 172 -5.56 16.16 7.51
C GLU A 172 -4.20 16.81 7.16
N GLU A 173 -4.03 18.13 7.29
CA GLU A 173 -2.74 18.81 7.10
C GLU A 173 -1.67 18.28 8.05
N LYS A 174 -2.00 18.16 9.34
CA LYS A 174 -1.09 17.55 10.30
C LYS A 174 -0.74 16.10 9.91
N ALA A 175 -1.64 15.36 9.27
CA ALA A 175 -1.33 14.01 8.78
C ALA A 175 -0.37 14.05 7.57
N ILE A 176 -0.56 15.01 6.66
CA ILE A 176 0.35 15.29 5.54
C ILE A 176 1.76 15.61 6.05
N GLU A 177 1.90 16.46 7.07
CA GLU A 177 3.19 16.79 7.71
C GLU A 177 3.90 15.53 8.24
N LEU A 178 3.16 14.67 8.94
CA LEU A 178 3.68 13.41 9.45
C LEU A 178 4.17 12.51 8.31
N PHE A 179 3.35 12.34 7.28
CA PHE A 179 3.67 11.53 6.12
C PHE A 179 4.87 12.08 5.31
N ALA A 180 5.01 13.41 5.21
CA ALA A 180 6.18 14.04 4.61
C ALA A 180 7.47 13.68 5.38
N GLY A 181 7.41 13.61 6.71
CA GLY A 181 8.50 13.09 7.54
C GLY A 181 8.78 11.61 7.27
N ASN A 182 7.74 10.79 7.16
CA ASN A 182 7.86 9.36 6.92
C ASN A 182 8.43 9.01 5.55
N ILE A 183 8.17 9.81 4.51
CA ILE A 183 8.80 9.68 3.19
C ILE A 183 10.33 9.79 3.30
N VAL A 184 10.83 10.80 4.02
CA VAL A 184 12.28 10.97 4.21
C VAL A 184 12.86 9.87 5.08
N LYS A 185 12.14 9.47 6.14
CA LYS A 185 12.56 8.37 7.00
C LYS A 185 12.68 7.06 6.21
N ALA A 186 11.67 6.72 5.42
CA ALA A 186 11.67 5.56 4.55
C ALA A 186 12.81 5.61 3.52
N GLY A 187 13.03 6.78 2.91
CA GLY A 187 14.14 6.98 1.97
C GLY A 187 15.51 6.79 2.62
N LYS A 188 15.71 7.33 3.83
CA LYS A 188 16.94 7.13 4.61
C LYS A 188 17.17 5.65 4.93
N THR A 189 16.16 4.96 5.46
CA THR A 189 16.23 3.51 5.73
C THR A 189 16.52 2.72 4.46
N PHE A 190 15.90 3.08 3.33
CA PHE A 190 16.17 2.45 2.04
C PHE A 190 17.64 2.58 1.62
N LEU A 191 18.24 3.77 1.78
CA LEU A 191 19.65 3.99 1.44
C LEU A 191 20.63 3.30 2.41
N GLU A 192 20.28 3.24 3.70
CA GLU A 192 21.12 2.64 4.74
C GLU A 192 21.03 1.11 4.78
N THR A 193 19.96 0.52 4.23
CA THR A 193 19.71 -0.93 4.31
C THR A 193 19.43 -1.54 2.92
N PRO A 194 20.40 -1.53 1.99
CA PRO A 194 20.19 -1.98 0.61
C PRO A 194 19.92 -3.50 0.47
N HIS A 195 20.25 -4.29 1.49
CA HIS A 195 20.13 -5.75 1.48
C HIS A 195 18.85 -6.28 2.14
N GLU A 196 18.02 -5.42 2.73
CA GLU A 196 16.78 -5.87 3.35
C GLU A 196 15.85 -6.43 2.27
N THR A 197 15.52 -7.72 2.34
CA THR A 197 14.62 -8.39 1.41
C THR A 197 13.18 -8.10 1.85
N PRO A 198 12.40 -7.32 1.08
CA PRO A 198 11.08 -6.88 1.51
C PRO A 198 9.98 -7.95 1.34
N PHE A 199 10.29 -9.05 0.67
CA PHE A 199 9.32 -10.08 0.34
C PHE A 199 9.71 -11.40 0.99
N ILE A 200 8.69 -12.13 1.47
CA ILE A 200 8.91 -13.54 1.77
C ILE A 200 9.29 -14.29 0.48
N PRO A 201 10.07 -15.39 0.59
CA PRO A 201 10.27 -16.31 -0.52
C PRO A 201 8.95 -16.67 -1.19
N ASN A 202 8.92 -16.75 -2.52
CA ASN A 202 7.77 -17.31 -3.22
C ASN A 202 7.63 -18.81 -2.92
N TRP A 203 6.45 -19.37 -3.14
CA TRP A 203 6.18 -20.78 -2.85
C TRP A 203 7.06 -21.74 -3.65
N ASN A 204 7.49 -21.35 -4.85
CA ASN A 204 8.48 -22.13 -5.60
C ASN A 204 9.80 -22.29 -4.82
N ARG A 205 10.30 -21.22 -4.20
CA ARG A 205 11.50 -21.27 -3.35
C ARG A 205 11.25 -22.00 -2.04
N VAL A 206 10.08 -21.85 -1.43
CA VAL A 206 9.71 -22.56 -0.20
C VAL A 206 9.64 -24.07 -0.46
N ASN A 207 8.90 -24.51 -1.49
CA ASN A 207 8.79 -25.92 -1.88
C ASN A 207 10.13 -26.54 -2.28
N ALA A 208 11.03 -25.76 -2.88
CA ALA A 208 12.37 -26.23 -3.20
C ALA A 208 13.25 -26.45 -1.94
N ALA A 209 13.04 -25.65 -0.89
CA ALA A 209 13.76 -25.77 0.36
C ALA A 209 13.16 -26.84 1.30
N ASP A 210 11.83 -27.00 1.24
CA ASP A 210 11.06 -27.98 2.00
C ASP A 210 9.97 -28.58 1.08
N PRO A 211 10.23 -29.76 0.47
CA PRO A 211 9.27 -30.40 -0.41
C PRO A 211 8.02 -30.94 0.29
N THR A 212 8.01 -31.11 1.62
CA THR A 212 6.87 -31.69 2.37
C THR A 212 5.92 -30.63 2.91
N ILE A 213 6.35 -29.37 2.99
CA ILE A 213 5.59 -28.26 3.59
C ILE A 213 4.11 -28.17 3.18
N ILE A 214 3.78 -28.41 1.91
CA ILE A 214 2.38 -28.34 1.43
C ILE A 214 1.55 -29.50 2.00
N THR A 215 2.13 -30.69 2.08
CA THR A 215 1.49 -31.86 2.69
C THR A 215 1.32 -31.63 4.19
N ASP A 216 2.35 -31.11 4.85
CA ASP A 216 2.34 -30.82 6.29
C ASP A 216 1.30 -29.75 6.64
N LEU A 217 1.19 -28.69 5.84
CA LEU A 217 0.15 -27.65 6.02
C LEU A 217 -1.26 -28.20 5.82
N LYS A 218 -1.48 -29.10 4.84
CA LYS A 218 -2.78 -29.76 4.66
C LYS A 218 -3.14 -30.64 5.85
N ALA A 219 -2.17 -31.40 6.36
CA ALA A 219 -2.36 -32.24 7.53
C ALA A 219 -2.67 -31.39 8.78
N ALA A 220 -1.95 -30.29 8.98
CA ALA A 220 -2.20 -29.35 10.08
C ALA A 220 -3.59 -28.71 9.98
N ALA A 221 -4.02 -28.26 8.80
CA ALA A 221 -5.36 -27.70 8.59
C ALA A 221 -6.47 -28.73 8.86
N ALA A 222 -6.30 -29.97 8.41
CA ALA A 222 -7.27 -31.04 8.68
C ALA A 222 -7.32 -31.42 10.19
N ALA A 223 -6.19 -31.37 10.89
CA ALA A 223 -6.14 -31.60 12.32
C ALA A 223 -6.84 -30.49 13.11
N ASP A 224 -6.62 -29.22 12.73
CA ASP A 224 -7.31 -28.05 13.30
C ASP A 224 -8.83 -28.15 13.08
N GLU A 225 -9.27 -28.49 11.86
CA GLU A 225 -10.68 -28.70 11.55
C GLU A 225 -11.31 -29.80 12.40
N ALA A 226 -10.58 -30.90 12.66
CA ALA A 226 -11.06 -31.98 13.52
C ALA A 226 -11.12 -31.61 15.01
N GLU A 227 -10.17 -30.81 15.50
CA GLU A 227 -10.11 -30.33 16.89
C GLU A 227 -11.25 -29.35 17.21
N TYR A 228 -11.57 -28.46 16.27
CA TYR A 228 -12.59 -27.40 16.43
C TYR A 228 -13.92 -27.70 15.73
N ALA A 229 -14.12 -28.93 15.26
CA ALA A 229 -15.41 -29.36 14.72
C ALA A 229 -16.50 -29.15 15.79
N PRO A 230 -17.67 -28.56 15.43
CA PRO A 230 -18.76 -28.41 16.37
C PRO A 230 -19.16 -29.80 16.90
N VAL A 231 -19.20 -29.94 18.23
CA VAL A 231 -19.69 -31.14 18.89
C VAL A 231 -21.20 -31.16 18.71
N ASP A 232 -21.72 -32.16 17.99
CA ASP A 232 -23.15 -32.43 17.85
C ASP A 232 -23.82 -32.75 19.22
#